data_AF-A0A3C2AKD0-F1
#
_entry.id   AF-A0A3C2AKD0-F1
#
_cell.length_a   1.000
_cell.length_b   1.000
_cell.length_c   1.000
_cell.angle_alpha   90.00
_cell.angle_beta   90.00
_cell.angle_gamma   90.00
#
_symmetry.space_group_name_H-M   'P 1'
#
loop_
_entity.id
_entity.type
_entity.pdbx_description
1 polymer ?
#
loop_
_entity_poly.entity_id
_entity_poly.type
_entity_poly.pdbx_seq_one_letter_code
_entity_poly.pdbx_strand_id
1 'polypeptide(L)'
;MAFINLAEATEMTHEYQNNAPVGESIAATFKKEEMAQLINQAGVEGVRMYFARTEGNLTLVVVGTDDENQDLTDGLILDYASICPHYCPPSSPLIA
;
A
#
# COMPACT_ATOMS: atom_id res chain seq x y z
N MET A 1 4.43 12.19 12.12
CA MET A 1 3.27 11.36 11.73
C MET A 1 2.45 11.04 12.97
N ALA A 2 1.13 10.86 12.82
CA ALA A 2 0.22 10.47 13.91
C ALA A 2 -0.80 9.44 13.40
N PHE A 3 -1.36 8.65 14.32
CA PHE A 3 -2.46 7.74 14.00
C PHE A 3 -3.76 8.52 13.80
N ILE A 4 -4.54 8.15 12.77
CA ILE A 4 -5.88 8.70 12.49
C ILE A 4 -6.96 7.73 12.94
N ASN A 5 -8.18 8.23 13.17
CA ASN A 5 -9.32 7.40 13.50
C ASN A 5 -10.03 6.83 12.25
N LEU A 6 -11.00 5.94 12.45
CA LEU A 6 -11.71 5.29 11.35
C LEU A 6 -12.50 6.27 10.48
N ALA A 7 -13.13 7.29 11.05
CA ALA A 7 -13.92 8.25 10.28
C ALA A 7 -13.03 9.07 9.33
N GLU A 8 -11.86 9.51 9.80
CA GLU A 8 -10.87 10.20 8.96
C GLU A 8 -10.36 9.28 7.85
N ALA A 9 -10.06 8.01 8.17
CA ALA A 9 -9.63 7.04 7.17
C ALA A 9 -10.71 6.74 6.12
N THR A 10 -11.97 6.64 6.52
CA THR A 10 -13.13 6.46 5.62
C THR A 10 -13.26 7.66 4.67
N GLU A 11 -13.21 8.89 5.18
CA GLU A 11 -13.30 10.10 4.35
C GLU A 11 -12.20 10.12 3.29
N MET A 12 -10.94 9.88 3.70
CA MET A 12 -9.79 9.89 2.78
C MET A 12 -9.88 8.80 1.71
N THR A 13 -10.29 7.58 2.08
CA THR A 13 -10.38 6.46 1.14
C THR A 13 -11.55 6.62 0.17
N HIS A 14 -12.71 7.09 0.64
CA HIS A 14 -13.87 7.35 -0.21
C HIS A 14 -13.61 8.49 -1.19
N GLU A 15 -12.91 9.55 -0.78
CA GLU A 15 -12.52 10.65 -1.68
C GLU A 15 -11.70 10.14 -2.87
N TYR A 16 -10.71 9.27 -2.62
CA TYR A 16 -9.96 8.65 -3.71
C TYR A 16 -10.86 7.78 -4.61
N GLN A 17 -11.69 6.92 -4.02
CA GLN A 17 -12.55 5.98 -4.75
C GLN A 17 -13.59 6.66 -5.63
N ASN A 18 -14.19 7.74 -5.15
CA ASN A 18 -15.18 8.53 -5.88
C ASN A 18 -14.59 9.23 -7.12
N ASN A 19 -13.28 9.47 -7.13
CA ASN A 19 -12.57 10.15 -8.20
C ASN A 19 -11.74 9.17 -9.07
N ALA A 20 -11.63 7.90 -8.68
CA ALA A 20 -10.88 6.89 -9.41
C ALA A 20 -11.64 6.46 -10.69
N PRO A 21 -10.93 6.12 -11.78
CA PRO A 21 -11.56 5.52 -12.95
C PRO A 21 -12.33 4.24 -12.60
N VAL A 22 -13.44 4.01 -13.30
CA VAL A 22 -14.24 2.79 -13.10
C VAL A 22 -13.37 1.55 -13.33
N GLY A 23 -13.32 0.67 -12.33
CA GLY A 23 -12.55 -0.58 -12.37
C GLY A 23 -11.07 -0.45 -11.98
N GLU A 24 -10.60 0.76 -11.65
CA GLU A 24 -9.26 0.96 -11.09
C GLU A 24 -9.11 0.31 -9.71
N SER A 25 -7.89 -0.12 -9.37
CA SER A 25 -7.64 -0.69 -8.05
C SER A 25 -7.81 0.36 -6.95
N ILE A 26 -8.54 0.01 -5.89
CA ILE A 26 -8.79 0.95 -4.77
C ILE A 26 -8.02 0.63 -3.49
N ALA A 27 -7.45 -0.57 -3.41
CA ALA A 27 -6.66 -1.02 -2.28
C ALA A 27 -5.68 -2.13 -2.70
N ALA A 28 -4.62 -2.25 -1.92
CA ALA A 28 -3.54 -3.21 -2.09
C ALA A 28 -3.25 -3.89 -0.75
N THR A 29 -3.31 -5.23 -0.70
CA THR A 29 -3.02 -6.00 0.52
C THR A 29 -1.71 -6.76 0.39
N PHE A 30 -0.82 -6.59 1.37
CA PHE A 30 0.44 -7.34 1.48
C PHE A 30 0.34 -8.40 2.57
N LYS A 31 1.03 -9.53 2.41
CA LYS A 31 1.09 -10.53 3.48
C LYS A 31 1.94 -10.02 4.63
N LYS A 32 1.53 -10.36 5.85
CA LYS A 32 2.23 -9.97 7.08
C LYS A 32 3.69 -10.44 7.06
N GLU A 33 3.93 -11.68 6.64
CA GLU A 33 5.26 -12.29 6.66
C GLU A 33 6.22 -11.60 5.68
N GLU A 34 5.74 -11.26 4.48
CA GLU A 34 6.51 -10.55 3.45
C GLU A 34 6.84 -9.12 3.90
N MET A 35 5.84 -8.40 4.44
CA MET A 35 6.04 -7.05 5.01
C MET A 35 7.03 -7.08 6.18
N ALA A 36 6.92 -8.07 7.08
CA ALA A 36 7.84 -8.22 8.19
C ALA A 36 9.27 -8.53 7.71
N GLN A 37 9.45 -9.33 6.66
CA GLN A 37 10.77 -9.56 6.08
C GLN A 37 11.35 -8.27 5.52
N LEU A 38 10.57 -7.45 4.80
CA LEU A 38 11.02 -6.17 4.28
C LEU A 38 11.44 -5.21 5.41
N ILE A 39 10.63 -5.10 6.47
CA ILE A 39 10.91 -4.21 7.61
C ILE A 39 12.14 -4.65 8.40
N ASN A 40 12.40 -5.96 8.51
CA ASN A 40 13.52 -6.48 9.30
C ASN A 40 14.85 -6.57 8.51
N GLN A 41 14.92 -6.04 7.30
CA GLN A 41 16.18 -5.99 6.55
C GLN A 41 17.17 -5.04 7.22
N ALA A 42 18.46 -5.33 7.07
CA ALA A 42 19.51 -4.46 7.60
C ALA A 42 19.45 -3.06 6.96
N GLY A 43 19.52 -2.02 7.79
CA GLY A 43 19.51 -0.62 7.36
C GLY A 43 18.12 -0.02 7.17
N VAL A 44 17.04 -0.80 7.33
CA VAL A 44 15.68 -0.28 7.21
C VAL A 44 15.27 0.48 8.47
N GLU A 45 15.03 1.77 8.32
CA GLU A 45 14.53 2.69 9.36
C GLU A 45 13.12 3.21 9.05
N GLY A 46 12.65 3.01 7.81
CA GLY A 46 11.31 3.38 7.37
C GLY A 46 10.82 2.56 6.18
N VAL A 47 9.60 2.81 5.76
CA VAL A 47 8.98 2.14 4.61
C VAL A 47 8.38 3.19 3.68
N ARG A 48 8.65 3.05 2.38
CA ARG A 48 8.05 3.88 1.33
C ARG A 48 7.21 3.02 0.41
N MET A 49 6.05 3.54 0.04
CA MET A 49 5.11 2.90 -0.89
C MET A 49 4.98 3.78 -2.13
N TYR A 50 5.30 3.23 -3.29
CA TYR A 50 5.15 3.89 -4.59
C TYR A 50 3.88 3.43 -5.28
N PHE A 51 3.12 4.38 -5.82
CA PHE A 51 2.07 4.07 -6.78
C PHE A 51 2.69 3.51 -8.07
N ALA A 52 2.27 2.32 -8.47
CA ALA A 52 2.77 1.62 -9.65
C ALA A 52 1.60 1.06 -10.47
N ARG A 53 1.88 0.57 -11.68
CA ARG A 53 0.88 -0.11 -12.50
C ARG A 53 1.41 -1.44 -13.01
N THR A 54 0.58 -2.47 -12.94
CA THR A 54 0.85 -3.79 -13.54
C THR A 54 -0.43 -4.29 -14.21
N GLU A 55 -0.30 -4.82 -15.43
CA GLU A 55 -1.43 -5.32 -16.23
C GLU A 55 -2.59 -4.31 -16.38
N GLY A 56 -2.26 -3.01 -16.39
CA GLY A 56 -3.24 -1.92 -16.52
C GLY A 56 -3.87 -1.43 -15.21
N ASN A 57 -3.62 -2.11 -14.09
CA ASN A 57 -4.21 -1.80 -12.79
C ASN A 57 -3.21 -1.05 -11.90
N LEU A 58 -3.69 -0.06 -11.13
CA LEU A 58 -2.93 0.53 -10.03
C LEU A 58 -2.54 -0.55 -9.00
N THR A 59 -1.32 -0.47 -8.51
CA THR A 59 -0.78 -1.29 -7.42
C THR A 59 0.22 -0.45 -6.62
N LEU A 60 0.85 -1.06 -5.60
CA LEU A 60 1.90 -0.46 -4.80
C LEU A 60 3.19 -1.28 -4.90
N VAL A 61 4.32 -0.59 -4.99
CA VAL A 61 5.66 -1.16 -4.76
C VAL A 61 6.16 -0.64 -3.42
N VAL A 62 6.63 -1.53 -2.55
CA VAL A 62 7.08 -1.18 -1.20
C VAL A 62 8.58 -1.40 -1.07
N VAL A 63 9.27 -0.40 -0.56
CA VAL A 63 10.73 -0.43 -0.33
C VAL A 63 11.04 0.00 1.11
N GLY A 64 12.13 -0.50 1.67
CA GLY A 64 12.70 0.03 2.91
C GLY A 64 13.46 1.33 2.64
N THR A 65 13.47 2.24 3.60
CA THR A 65 14.29 3.46 3.56
C THR A 65 15.28 3.48 4.72
N ASP A 66 16.46 4.07 4.52
CA ASP A 66 17.45 4.30 5.58
C ASP A 66 17.17 5.59 6.38
N ASP A 67 18.07 5.91 7.32
CA ASP A 67 18.01 7.11 8.17
C ASP A 67 18.21 8.43 7.40
N GLU A 68 18.83 8.36 6.22
CA GLU A 68 18.94 9.47 5.26
C GLU A 68 17.74 9.56 4.30
N ASN A 69 16.71 8.74 4.54
CA ASN A 69 15.49 8.65 3.74
C ASN A 69 15.77 8.29 2.25
N GLN A 70 16.85 7.56 1.98
CA GLN A 70 17.14 6.94 0.70
C GLN A 70 16.49 5.56 0.61
N ASP A 71 16.16 5.13 -0.61
CA ASP A 71 15.58 3.81 -0.83
C ASP A 71 16.65 2.72 -0.85
N LEU A 72 16.41 1.65 -0.11
CA LEU A 72 17.26 0.46 -0.14
C LEU A 72 16.86 -0.44 -1.30
N THR A 73 17.44 -0.17 -2.48
CA THR A 73 17.10 -0.86 -3.74
C THR A 73 17.87 -2.17 -3.98
N ASP A 74 18.98 -2.39 -3.27
CA ASP A 74 19.76 -3.63 -3.34
C ASP A 74 19.20 -4.77 -2.48
N GLY A 75 18.12 -4.50 -1.71
CA GLY A 75 17.46 -5.44 -0.81
C GLY A 75 16.16 -6.03 -1.38
N LEU A 76 15.33 -6.55 -0.48
CA LEU A 76 13.95 -6.97 -0.78
C LEU A 76 13.10 -5.75 -1.10
N ILE A 77 12.37 -5.86 -2.20
CA ILE A 77 11.35 -4.94 -2.66
C ILE A 77 10.06 -5.77 -2.80
N LEU A 78 8.96 -5.28 -2.24
CA LEU A 78 7.67 -5.97 -2.35
C LEU A 78 6.84 -5.41 -3.51
N ASP A 79 6.45 -6.32 -4.37
CA ASP A 79 5.36 -6.26 -5.35
C ASP A 79 4.43 -7.45 -4.99
N TYR A 80 3.28 -7.64 -5.63
CA TYR A 80 2.25 -8.66 -5.35
C TYR A 80 1.25 -8.34 -4.25
N ALA A 81 0.89 -7.06 -4.15
CA ALA A 81 -0.33 -6.71 -3.45
C ALA A 81 -1.54 -7.44 -4.07
N SER A 82 -2.35 -8.09 -3.24
CA SER A 82 -3.67 -8.55 -3.67
C SER A 82 -4.56 -7.32 -3.89
N ILE A 83 -4.94 -7.08 -5.15
CA ILE A 83 -5.67 -5.88 -5.56
C ILE A 83 -7.20 -6.05 -5.41
N CYS A 84 -7.86 -5.01 -4.92
CA CYS A 84 -9.32 -4.83 -4.98
C CYS A 84 -9.61 -4.08 -6.29
N PRO A 85 -10.46 -4.59 -7.22
CA PRO A 85 -11.76 -5.21 -6.94
C PRO A 85 -11.80 -6.74 -6.78
N HIS A 86 -10.73 -7.47 -7.11
CA HIS A 86 -10.79 -8.94 -7.17
C HIS A 86 -10.84 -9.59 -5.77
N TYR A 87 -10.16 -8.99 -4.80
CA TYR A 87 -10.12 -9.45 -3.40
C TYR A 87 -10.42 -8.32 -2.41
N CYS A 88 -11.61 -7.73 -2.49
CA CYS A 88 -12.03 -6.74 -1.49
C CYS A 88 -12.65 -7.41 -0.26
N PRO A 89 -12.43 -6.86 0.95
CA PRO A 89 -13.24 -7.21 2.10
C PRO A 89 -14.72 -6.83 1.84
N PRO A 90 -15.69 -7.76 1.97
CA PRO A 90 -17.07 -7.54 1.54
C PRO A 90 -17.85 -6.51 2.39
N SER A 91 -17.31 -6.08 3.52
CA SER A 91 -18.02 -5.23 4.49
C SER A 91 -17.10 -4.20 5.15
N SER A 92 -16.11 -3.68 4.42
CA SER A 92 -15.19 -2.67 4.96
C SER A 92 -15.81 -1.27 4.95
N PRO A 93 -15.73 -0.51 6.06
CA PRO A 93 -16.11 0.91 6.09
C PRO A 93 -15.14 1.82 5.32
N LEU A 94 -14.08 1.26 4.73
CA LEU A 94 -13.12 1.97 3.88
C LEU A 94 -13.43 1.78 2.39
N ILE A 95 -14.59 1.21 2.04
CA ILE A 95 -15.04 1.00 0.66
C ILE A 95 -16.37 1.73 0.49
N ALA A 96 -16.44 2.62 -0.49
CA ALA A 96 -17.59 3.44 -0.86
C ALA A 96 -18.68 2.65 -1.61
#